data_AF-A0A534TES2-F1
#
_entry.id   AF-A0A534TES2-F1
#
_cell.length_a   1.000
_cell.length_b   1.000
_cell.length_c   1.000
_cell.angle_alpha   90.00
_cell.angle_beta   90.00
_cell.angle_gamma   90.00
#
_symmetry.space_group_name_H-M   'P 1'
#
loop_
_entity.id
_entity.type
_entity.pdbx_description
1 polymer ?
#
loop_
_entity_poly.entity_id
_entity_poly.type
_entity_poly.pdbx_seq_one_letter_code
_entity_poly.pdbx_strand_id
1 'polypeptide(L)' 'MIVCVCANVSERQLRAVVADGATTLREVQRRCDAGAGCGACRDAIRACIRECRAEAEIATLDLTPAATPDFAAA' A
#
# COMPACT_ATOMS: atom_id res chain seq x y z
N MET A 1 7.09 -4.83 11.56
CA MET A 1 7.35 -6.28 11.67
C MET A 1 8.13 -6.81 10.46
N ILE A 2 8.68 -8.04 10.49
CA ILE A 2 9.13 -8.73 9.26
C ILE A 2 7.92 -9.29 8.53
N VAL A 3 7.77 -8.96 7.25
CA VAL A 3 6.66 -9.44 6.39
C VAL A 3 7.11 -10.63 5.56
N CYS A 4 8.32 -10.58 4.97
CA CYS A 4 8.88 -11.70 4.21
C CYS A 4 10.16 -12.21 4.87
N VAL A 5 10.10 -13.42 5.44
CA VAL A 5 11.27 -14.06 6.06
C VAL A 5 12.32 -14.51 5.02
N CYS A 6 11.88 -14.98 3.84
CA CYS A 6 12.80 -15.47 2.81
C CYS A 6 13.73 -14.37 2.28
N ALA A 7 13.20 -13.16 2.09
CA ALA A 7 13.93 -12.01 1.56
C ALA A 7 14.33 -11.01 2.65
N ASN A 8 14.09 -11.33 3.93
CA ASN A 8 14.32 -10.46 5.07
C ASN A 8 13.75 -9.03 4.89
N VAL A 9 12.49 -8.94 4.42
CA VAL A 9 11.82 -7.66 4.16
C VAL A 9 10.87 -7.33 5.31
N SER A 10 11.13 -6.18 5.95
CA SER A 10 10.26 -5.58 6.94
C SER A 10 9.06 -4.87 6.31
N GLU A 11 8.01 -4.68 7.09
CA GLU A 11 6.83 -3.90 6.71
C GLU A 11 7.21 -2.46 6.33
N ARG A 12 8.16 -1.85 7.04
CA ARG A 12 8.66 -0.51 6.71
C ARG A 12 9.29 -0.47 5.32
N GLN A 13 10.13 -1.45 4.99
CA GLN A 13 10.73 -1.57 3.66
C GLN A 13 9.66 -1.83 2.60
N LEU A 14 8.68 -2.69 2.89
CA LEU A 14 7.58 -2.95 1.97
C LEU A 14 6.75 -1.69 1.69
N ARG A 15 6.36 -0.94 2.73
CA ARG A 15 5.64 0.33 2.59
C ARG A 15 6.45 1.36 1.80
N ALA A 16 7.77 1.43 2.00
CA ALA A 16 8.64 2.31 1.20
C ALA A 16 8.62 1.93 -0.29
N VAL A 17 8.73 0.64 -0.60
CA VAL A 17 8.64 0.13 -1.99
C VAL A 17 7.29 0.48 -2.63
N VAL A 18 6.19 0.40 -1.87
CA VAL A 18 4.84 0.77 -2.32
C VAL A 18 4.73 2.29 -2.51
N ALA A 19 5.25 3.09 -1.58
CA ALA A 19 5.29 4.55 -1.68
C ALA A 19 6.11 5.02 -2.91
N ASP A 20 7.18 4.30 -3.26
CA ASP A 20 7.96 4.54 -4.48
C ASP A 20 7.21 4.10 -5.77
N GLY A 21 5.95 3.68 -5.65
CA GLY A 21 5.06 3.41 -6.78
C GLY A 21 4.81 1.93 -7.07
N ALA A 22 5.22 0.98 -6.21
CA ALA A 22 4.88 -0.41 -6.43
C ALA A 22 3.39 -0.67 -6.18
N THR A 23 2.65 -1.05 -7.22
CA THR A 23 1.17 -1.23 -7.13
C THR A 23 0.72 -2.68 -7.24
N THR A 24 1.64 -3.61 -7.50
CA THR A 24 1.34 -5.03 -7.67
C THR A 24 2.34 -5.91 -6.95
N LEU A 25 1.92 -7.13 -6.57
CA LEU A 25 2.82 -8.13 -6.00
C LEU A 25 4.04 -8.38 -6.91
N ARG A 26 3.83 -8.42 -8.22
CA ARG A 26 4.92 -8.64 -9.19
C ARG A 26 5.93 -7.51 -9.17
N GLU A 27 5.48 -6.27 -8.98
CA GLU A 27 6.36 -5.13 -8.87
C GLU A 27 7.11 -5.10 -7.54
N VAL A 28 6.45 -5.44 -6.43
CA VAL A 28 7.11 -5.65 -5.14
C VAL A 28 8.20 -6.71 -5.24
N GLN A 29 7.89 -7.87 -5.84
CA GLN A 29 8.88 -8.93 -6.08
C GLN A 29 10.08 -8.41 -6.87
N ARG A 30 9.86 -7.64 -7.95
CA ARG A 30 10.97 -7.08 -8.75
C ARG A 30 11.83 -6.08 -7.99
N ARG A 31 11.26 -5.36 -7.02
CA ARG A 31 11.94 -4.26 -6.31
C ARG A 31 12.66 -4.72 -5.04
N CYS A 32 12.15 -5.75 -4.36
CA CYS A 32 12.72 -6.20 -3.08
C CYS A 32 12.63 -7.71 -2.81
N ASP A 33 12.35 -8.53 -3.83
CA ASP A 33 12.25 -10.00 -3.77
C ASP A 33 11.16 -10.57 -2.84
N ALA A 34 10.45 -9.73 -2.09
CA ALA A 34 9.38 -10.14 -1.21
C ALA A 34 8.26 -10.86 -1.99
N GLY A 35 7.95 -12.09 -1.57
CA GLY A 35 6.92 -12.91 -2.19
C GLY A 35 7.39 -13.75 -3.39
N ALA A 36 8.67 -13.66 -3.80
CA ALA A 36 9.23 -14.48 -4.88
C ALA A 36 9.57 -15.92 -4.44
N GLY A 37 9.84 -16.14 -3.15
CA GLY A 37 10.12 -17.45 -2.56
C GLY A 37 8.87 -18.27 -2.19
N CYS A 38 8.80 -18.74 -0.94
CA CYS A 38 7.76 -19.67 -0.46
C CYS A 38 6.32 -19.15 -0.57
N GLY A 39 6.13 -17.84 -0.69
CA GLY A 39 4.83 -17.23 -0.95
C GLY A 39 3.93 -16.98 0.27
N ALA A 40 4.32 -17.42 1.48
CA ALA A 40 3.52 -17.23 2.70
C ALA A 40 3.17 -15.76 3.01
N CYS A 41 4.01 -14.83 2.58
CA CYS A 41 3.82 -13.39 2.77
C CYS A 41 2.95 -12.72 1.70
N ARG A 42 2.54 -13.42 0.63
CA ARG A 42 1.90 -12.78 -0.54
C ARG A 42 0.57 -12.11 -0.20
N ASP A 43 -0.21 -12.70 0.71
CA ASP A 43 -1.49 -12.12 1.12
C ASP A 43 -1.27 -10.86 1.97
N ALA A 44 -0.30 -10.89 2.88
CA ALA A 44 0.11 -9.71 3.66
C ALA A 44 0.65 -8.58 2.76
N ILE A 45 1.42 -8.92 1.72
CA ILE A 45 1.89 -7.94 0.73
C ILE A 45 0.70 -7.30 -0.01
N ARG A 46 -0.26 -8.11 -0.47
CA ARG A 46 -1.47 -7.60 -1.14
C ARG A 46 -2.36 -6.76 -0.23
N ALA A 47 -2.41 -7.08 1.07
CA ALA A 47 -3.08 -6.24 2.07
C ALA A 47 -2.38 -4.89 2.21
N CYS A 48 -1.06 -4.88 2.44
CA CYS A 48 -0.27 -3.66 2.57
C CYS A 48 -0.38 -2.75 1.33
N ILE A 49 -0.33 -3.31 0.11
CA ILE A 49 -0.53 -2.52 -1.12
C ILE A 49 -1.91 -1.84 -1.13
N ARG A 50 -2.97 -2.55 -0.74
CA ARG A 50 -4.33 -2.01 -0.69
C ARG A 50 -4.47 -0.93 0.38
N GLU A 51 -3.94 -1.19 1.56
CA GLU A 51 -3.93 -0.25 2.69
C GLU A 51 -3.20 1.04 2.33
N CYS A 52 -1.98 0.97 1.82
CA CYS A 52 -1.23 2.18 1.42
C CYS A 52 -1.92 2.98 0.32
N ARG A 53 -2.64 2.33 -0.60
CA ARG A 53 -3.41 3.03 -1.63
C ARG A 53 -4.66 3.69 -1.06
N ALA A 54 -5.38 3.03 -0.16
CA ALA A 54 -6.51 3.62 0.54
C ALA A 54 -6.06 4.80 1.42
N GLU A 55 -4.95 4.66 2.16
CA GLU A 55 -4.31 5.74 2.92
C GLU A 55 -3.98 6.94 2.01
N ALA A 56 -3.40 6.69 0.83
CA ALA A 56 -3.10 7.74 -0.14
C ALA A 56 -4.36 8.43 -0.70
N GLU A 57 -5.41 7.67 -1.00
CA GLU A 57 -6.70 8.21 -1.45
C GLU A 57 -7.37 9.08 -0.38
N ILE A 58 -7.40 8.61 0.87
CA ILE A 58 -7.91 9.38 2.02
C ILE A 58 -7.10 10.67 2.21
N ALA A 59 -5.78 10.58 2.16
CA ALA A 59 -4.91 11.75 2.30
C ALA A 59 -5.18 12.83 1.23
N THR A 60 -5.61 12.44 0.03
CA THR A 60 -6.02 13.40 -1.00
C THR A 60 -7.38 14.03 -0.74
N LEU A 61 -8.33 13.29 -0.16
CA LEU A 61 -9.67 13.79 0.17
C LEU A 61 -9.62 14.83 1.29
N ASP A 62 -8.78 14.62 2.31
CA ASP A 62 -8.60 15.55 3.44
C ASP A 62 -7.91 16.88 3.04
N LEU A 63 -7.25 16.92 1.88
CA LEU A 63 -6.62 18.13 1.33
C LEU A 63 -7.53 18.89 0.35
N THR A 64 -8.75 18.40 0.10
CA THR A 64 -9.75 19.15 -0.67
C THR A 64 -10.37 20.21 0.26
N PRO A 65 -10.26 21.53 0.00
CA PRO A 65 -11.12 22.49 0.67
C PRO A 65 -12.57 22.11 0.36
N ALA A 66 -13.32 21.83 1.42
CA ALA A 66 -14.64 21.24 1.39
C ALA A 66 -15.49 21.71 0.20
N ALA A 67 -15.80 20.79 -0.72
CA ALA A 67 -17.08 20.85 -1.39
C ALA A 67 -18.12 20.53 -0.31
N THR A 68 -18.55 21.55 0.45
CA THR A 68 -19.72 21.45 1.29
C THR A 68 -20.89 21.04 0.38
N PRO A 69 -21.59 19.92 0.64
CA PRO A 69 -22.84 19.68 -0.05
C PRO A 69 -23.80 20.79 0.41
N ASP A 70 -24.12 21.68 -0.54
CA ASP A 70 -25.14 22.70 -0.39
C ASP A 70 -26.51 22.01 -0.25
N PHE A 71 -26.83 21.60 0.98
CA PHE A 71 -28.18 21.18 1.38
C PHE A 71 -29.03 22.41 1.76
N ALA A 72 -28.97 23.50 0.97
CA ALA A 72 -29.90 24.61 1.05
C ALA A 72 -30.76 24.70 -0.23
N ALA A 73 -31.60 23.69 -0.44
CA ALA A 73 -32.74 23.78 -1.35
C ALA A 73 -33.83 22.77 -0.97
N ALA A 74 -34.56 23.04 0.12
CA ALA A 74 -35.95 22.62 0.32
C ALA A 74 -36.60 23.46 1.42
#